data_AF-A0A920VA47-F1
#
_entry.id   AF-A0A920VA47-F1
#
_cell.length_a   1.000
_cell.length_b   1.000
_cell.length_c   1.000
_cell.angle_alpha   90.00
_cell.angle_beta   90.00
_cell.angle_gamma   90.00
#
_symmetry.space_group_name_H-M   'P 1'
#
loop_
_entity.id
_entity.type
_entity.pdbx_description
1 polymer ?
#
loop_
_entity_poly.entity_id
_entity_poly.type
_entity_poly.pdbx_seq_one_letter_code
_entity_poly.pdbx_strand_id
1 'polypeptide(L)'
;MPVPRGLREAIRHRSGKEIGVLISDSGNRPGDSEPRVLPLALQASPSDDHRGGTDLYGRELKVTLINRADSIATAATLIMGETTEQIPVAIVRGFEFEPGEQKAAMINRPIEEDLFL
;
A
#
# COMPACT_ATOMS: atom_id res chain seq x y z
N MET A 1 -10.46 4.02 7.33
CA MET A 1 -11.73 3.63 6.67
C MET A 1 -11.58 2.22 6.12
N PRO A 2 -12.49 1.26 6.34
CA PRO A 2 -12.38 -0.04 5.66
C PRO A 2 -12.57 0.14 4.14
N VAL A 3 -11.81 -0.58 3.30
CA VAL A 3 -12.14 -0.69 1.87
C VAL A 3 -13.58 -1.22 1.78
N PRO A 4 -14.47 -0.65 0.96
CA PRO A 4 -15.79 -1.24 0.75
C PRO A 4 -15.60 -2.67 0.22
N ARG A 5 -15.93 -3.68 1.04
CA ARG A 5 -15.91 -5.11 0.65
C ARG A 5 -16.61 -5.33 -0.69
N GLY A 6 -17.65 -4.54 -0.94
CA GLY A 6 -18.42 -4.56 -2.17
C GLY A 6 -17.62 -4.27 -3.45
N LEU A 7 -16.50 -3.52 -3.43
CA LEU A 7 -15.80 -3.22 -4.69
C LEU A 7 -15.08 -4.46 -5.25
N ARG A 8 -14.29 -5.15 -4.42
CA ARG A 8 -13.61 -6.39 -4.80
C ARG A 8 -14.63 -7.46 -5.19
N GLU A 9 -15.66 -7.64 -4.39
CA GLU A 9 -16.72 -8.62 -4.66
C GLU A 9 -17.47 -8.31 -5.96
N ALA A 10 -17.81 -7.05 -6.21
CA ALA A 10 -18.53 -6.67 -7.43
C ALA A 10 -17.64 -6.78 -8.68
N ILE A 11 -16.34 -6.51 -8.58
CA ILE A 11 -15.40 -6.75 -9.68
C ILE A 11 -15.24 -8.24 -9.92
N ARG A 12 -15.09 -9.05 -8.86
CA ARG A 12 -15.04 -10.52 -8.97
C ARG A 12 -16.29 -11.07 -9.63
N HIS A 13 -17.47 -10.61 -9.21
CA HIS A 13 -18.75 -11.05 -9.77
C HIS A 13 -18.89 -10.71 -11.26
N ARG A 14 -18.46 -9.51 -11.68
CA ARG A 14 -18.58 -9.06 -13.07
C ARG A 14 -17.50 -9.59 -14.01
N SER A 15 -16.30 -9.87 -13.51
CA SER A 15 -15.13 -10.19 -14.34
C SER A 15 -14.56 -11.59 -14.12
N GLY A 16 -14.94 -12.28 -13.05
CA GLY A 16 -14.32 -13.52 -12.61
C GLY A 16 -12.87 -13.37 -12.14
N LYS A 17 -12.35 -12.13 -12.01
CA LYS A 17 -10.98 -11.86 -11.59
C LYS A 17 -10.89 -11.62 -10.09
N GLU A 18 -9.87 -12.21 -9.49
CA GLU A 18 -9.46 -11.88 -8.13
C GLU A 18 -8.44 -10.74 -8.17
N ILE A 19 -8.71 -9.67 -7.41
CA ILE A 19 -7.88 -8.47 -7.38
C ILE A 19 -7.64 -8.01 -5.94
N GLY A 20 -6.50 -7.36 -5.73
CA GLY A 20 -6.26 -6.51 -4.58
C GLY A 20 -6.90 -5.15 -4.80
N VAL A 21 -7.36 -4.52 -3.72
CA VAL A 21 -7.85 -3.14 -3.75
C VAL A 21 -7.07 -2.33 -2.73
N LEU A 22 -6.48 -1.24 -3.19
CA LEU A 22 -5.80 -0.25 -2.38
C LEU A 22 -6.61 1.05 -2.45
N ILE A 23 -6.90 1.65 -1.30
CA ILE A 23 -7.41 3.01 -1.21
C ILE A 23 -6.30 3.86 -0.62
N SER A 24 -6.06 5.01 -1.25
CA SER A 24 -5.08 5.98 -0.81
C SER A 24 -5.68 7.37 -0.72
N ASP A 25 -5.04 8.23 0.06
CA ASP A 25 -5.39 9.65 0.22
C ASP A 25 -4.11 10.46 0.43
N SER A 26 -4.16 11.77 0.21
CA SER A 26 -3.01 12.64 0.51
C SER A 26 -2.95 12.94 2.00
N GLY A 27 -1.73 13.03 2.55
CA GLY A 27 -1.50 13.31 3.95
C GLY A 27 -0.08 13.77 4.22
N ASN A 28 0.13 14.39 5.37
CA ASN A 28 1.44 14.90 5.75
C ASN A 28 2.28 13.79 6.38
N ARG A 29 3.60 13.82 6.15
CA ARG A 29 4.57 13.01 6.90
C ARG A 29 5.52 13.93 7.67
N PRO A 30 5.95 13.54 8.89
CA PRO A 30 6.96 14.30 9.63
C PRO A 30 8.23 14.49 8.80
N GLY A 31 8.67 15.74 8.67
CA GLY A 31 9.90 16.11 7.96
C GLY A 31 9.74 16.42 6.46
N ASP A 32 8.58 16.14 5.85
CA ASP A 32 8.29 16.58 4.48
C ASP A 32 7.62 17.97 4.49
N SER A 33 7.98 18.82 3.52
CA SER A 33 7.32 20.12 3.29
C SER A 33 5.99 19.99 2.55
N GLU A 34 5.87 18.97 1.70
CA GLU A 34 4.70 18.71 0.87
C GLU A 34 3.94 17.46 1.34
N PRO A 35 2.60 17.43 1.17
CA PRO A 35 1.82 16.21 1.38
C PRO A 35 2.31 15.07 0.48
N ARG A 36 2.17 13.84 0.95
CA ARG A 36 2.39 12.62 0.18
C ARG A 36 1.15 11.75 0.22
N VAL A 37 1.03 10.86 -0.76
CA VAL A 37 0.01 9.83 -0.72
C VAL A 37 0.28 8.82 0.41
N LEU A 38 -0.78 8.43 1.12
CA LEU A 38 -0.77 7.43 2.18
C LEU A 38 -1.76 6.30 1.83
N PRO A 39 -1.35 5.03 1.95
CA PRO A 39 -2.27 3.91 1.85
C PRO A 39 -3.21 3.89 3.06
N LEU A 40 -4.51 4.04 2.83
CA LEU A 40 -5.53 4.08 3.90
C LEU A 40 -6.21 2.74 4.14
N ALA A 41 -6.28 1.88 3.12
CA ALA A 41 -6.91 0.58 3.23
C ALA A 41 -6.41 -0.36 2.13
N LEU A 42 -6.27 -1.64 2.45
CA LEU A 42 -5.72 -2.65 1.55
C LEU A 42 -6.51 -3.96 1.66
N GLN A 43 -6.62 -4.70 0.57
CA GLN A 43 -7.12 -6.09 0.56
C GLN A 43 -6.08 -7.05 -0.03
N ALA A 44 -4.85 -6.97 0.49
CA ALA A 44 -3.68 -7.75 0.11
C ALA A 44 -2.59 -7.60 1.20
N SER A 45 -1.49 -8.35 1.10
CA SER A 45 -0.32 -8.14 1.96
C SER A 45 0.30 -6.74 1.74
N PRO A 46 0.46 -5.91 2.80
CA PRO A 46 0.96 -4.54 2.70
C PRO A 46 2.47 -4.45 2.51
N SER A 47 3.19 -5.47 2.97
CA SER A 47 4.64 -5.49 3.00
C SER A 47 5.22 -6.88 2.79
N ASP A 48 6.43 -6.91 2.23
CA ASP A 48 7.25 -8.12 2.18
C ASP A 48 8.24 -8.08 3.34
N ASP A 49 8.21 -9.11 4.19
CA ASP A 49 9.18 -9.28 5.26
C ASP A 49 10.32 -10.17 4.81
N HIS A 50 11.48 -9.57 4.60
CA HIS A 50 12.71 -10.25 4.22
C HIS A 50 13.70 -10.38 5.38
N ARG A 51 13.29 -10.05 6.61
CA ARG A 51 14.16 -10.20 7.79
C ARG A 51 14.57 -11.67 7.97
N GLY A 52 15.82 -11.89 8.34
CA GLY A 52 16.42 -13.23 8.44
C GLY A 52 16.84 -13.84 7.09
N GLY A 53 16.54 -13.18 5.97
CA GLY A 53 17.11 -13.52 4.67
C GLY A 53 18.56 -13.08 4.52
N THR A 54 19.18 -13.37 3.37
CA THR A 54 20.56 -12.96 3.05
C THR A 54 20.60 -12.05 1.83
N ASP A 55 21.44 -11.02 1.87
CA ASP A 55 21.69 -10.15 0.73
C ASP A 55 22.67 -10.76 -0.30
N LEU A 56 22.97 -10.02 -1.37
CA LEU A 56 23.89 -10.42 -2.45
C LEU A 56 25.32 -10.71 -1.99
N TYR A 57 25.71 -10.29 -0.79
CA TYR A 57 27.03 -10.47 -0.20
C TYR A 57 27.01 -11.46 0.97
N GLY A 58 25.90 -12.19 1.17
CA GLY A 58 25.75 -13.17 2.24
C GLY A 58 25.53 -12.57 3.62
N ARG A 59 25.17 -11.28 3.72
CA ARG A 59 24.88 -10.62 5.01
C ARG A 59 23.41 -10.80 5.36
N GLU A 60 23.11 -11.01 6.63
CA GLU A 60 21.75 -11.13 7.13
C GLU A 60 20.97 -9.81 7.00
N LEU A 61 19.75 -9.89 6.47
CA LEU A 61 18.79 -8.79 6.40
C LEU A 61 18.13 -8.60 7.77
N LYS A 62 18.44 -7.51 8.46
CA LYS A 62 17.94 -7.25 9.83
C LYS A 62 16.66 -6.44 9.91
N VAL A 63 16.42 -5.53 8.94
CA VAL A 63 15.34 -4.52 9.01
C VAL A 63 14.67 -4.35 7.64
N THR A 64 14.49 -5.44 6.90
CA THR A 64 13.98 -5.37 5.53
C THR A 64 12.49 -5.69 5.49
N LEU A 65 11.69 -4.66 5.79
CA LEU A 65 10.25 -4.63 5.53
C LEU A 65 9.99 -3.72 4.33
N ILE A 66 9.57 -4.29 3.20
CA ILE A 66 9.31 -3.53 1.98
C ILE A 66 7.85 -3.10 1.99
N ASN A 67 7.57 -1.80 2.07
CA ASN A 67 6.21 -1.28 2.03
C ASN A 67 5.68 -1.19 0.59
N ARG A 68 5.10 -2.30 0.11
CA ARG A 68 4.53 -2.42 -1.24
C ARG A 68 3.33 -1.51 -1.42
N ALA A 69 2.48 -1.38 -0.40
CA ALA A 69 1.30 -0.55 -0.45
C ALA A 69 1.62 0.93 -0.73
N ASP A 70 2.65 1.48 -0.05
CA ASP A 70 3.12 2.86 -0.26
C ASP A 70 3.73 3.07 -1.64
N SER A 71 4.49 2.09 -2.12
CA SER A 71 5.08 2.11 -3.47
C SER A 71 4.00 2.13 -4.56
N ILE A 72 2.97 1.30 -4.41
CA ILE A 72 1.83 1.23 -5.33
C ILE A 72 1.01 2.52 -5.27
N ALA A 73 0.73 3.04 -4.07
CA ALA A 73 0.01 4.29 -3.89
C ALA A 73 0.73 5.45 -4.59
N THR A 74 2.04 5.57 -4.37
CA THR A 74 2.87 6.62 -4.98
C THR A 74 2.88 6.54 -6.50
N ALA A 75 3.06 5.34 -7.05
CA ALA A 75 3.03 5.13 -8.50
C ALA A 75 1.63 5.43 -9.09
N ALA A 76 0.56 5.06 -8.40
CA ALA A 76 -0.80 5.36 -8.82
C ALA A 76 -1.07 6.86 -8.82
N THR A 77 -0.73 7.58 -7.75
CA THR A 77 -0.89 9.04 -7.62
C THR A 77 -0.14 9.79 -8.70
N LEU A 78 1.07 9.37 -9.05
CA LEU A 78 1.83 9.98 -10.15
C LEU A 78 1.06 9.98 -11.48
N ILE A 79 0.27 8.93 -11.73
CA ILE A 79 -0.53 8.79 -12.95
C ILE A 79 -1.91 9.45 -12.80
N MET A 80 -2.50 9.35 -11.61
CA MET A 80 -3.83 9.88 -11.30
C MET A 80 -3.85 11.41 -11.24
N GLY A 81 -2.72 12.03 -10.92
CA GLY A 81 -2.64 13.45 -10.60
C GLY A 81 -3.19 13.76 -9.21
N GLU A 82 -2.95 14.99 -8.76
CA GLU A 82 -3.34 15.46 -7.42
C GLU A 82 -4.23 16.72 -7.48
N THR A 83 -4.68 17.11 -8.67
CA THR A 83 -5.41 18.37 -8.89
C THR A 83 -6.70 18.15 -9.67
N THR A 84 -6.77 18.61 -10.91
CA THR A 84 -7.96 18.65 -11.76
C THR A 84 -7.97 17.58 -12.84
N GLU A 85 -7.04 16.62 -12.79
CA GLU A 85 -6.88 15.55 -13.78
C GLU A 85 -8.09 14.61 -13.80
N GLN A 86 -8.82 14.50 -12.67
CA GLN A 86 -10.04 13.69 -12.55
C GLN A 86 -9.85 12.22 -12.91
N ILE A 87 -8.70 11.64 -12.56
CA ILE A 87 -8.40 10.21 -12.75
C ILE A 87 -8.43 9.53 -11.37
N PRO A 88 -9.58 8.99 -10.93
CA PRO A 88 -9.73 8.48 -9.55
C PRO A 88 -9.23 7.04 -9.35
N VAL A 89 -8.86 6.34 -10.42
CA VAL A 89 -8.49 4.91 -10.38
C VAL A 89 -7.34 4.62 -11.33
N ALA A 90 -6.34 3.89 -10.83
CA ALA A 90 -5.27 3.29 -11.62
C ALA A 90 -5.31 1.75 -11.48
N ILE A 91 -4.89 1.03 -12.53
CA ILE A 91 -4.75 -0.43 -12.50
C ILE A 91 -3.27 -0.77 -12.59
N VAL A 92 -2.74 -1.35 -11.51
CA VAL A 92 -1.37 -1.88 -11.47
C VAL A 92 -1.39 -3.37 -11.80
N ARG A 93 -0.51 -3.81 -12.69
CA ARG A 93 -0.42 -5.20 -13.18
C ARG A 93 1.04 -5.69 -13.15
N GLY A 94 1.21 -7.01 -13.15
CA GLY A 94 2.53 -7.64 -13.20
C GLY A 94 3.19 -7.83 -11.83
N PHE A 95 2.42 -7.69 -10.74
CA PHE A 95 2.88 -7.98 -9.39
C PHE A 95 2.05 -9.10 -8.79
N GLU A 96 2.71 -9.99 -8.05
CA GLU A 96 2.04 -11.01 -7.24
C GLU A 96 1.66 -10.40 -5.90
N PHE A 97 0.48 -10.76 -5.40
CA PHE A 97 0.04 -10.40 -4.07
C PHE A 97 -0.71 -11.55 -3.45
N GLU A 98 -0.56 -11.69 -2.13
CA GLU A 98 -1.40 -12.59 -1.37
C GLU A 98 -2.72 -11.89 -1.06
N PRO A 99 -3.87 -12.47 -1.46
CA PRO A 99 -5.17 -11.92 -1.11
C PRO A 99 -5.39 -12.02 0.40
N GLY A 100 -5.86 -10.96 1.02
CA GLY A 100 -6.15 -10.95 2.47
C GLY A 100 -6.97 -9.75 2.89
N GLU A 101 -7.51 -9.79 4.11
CA GLU A 101 -8.22 -8.66 4.73
C GLU A 101 -7.29 -7.87 5.67
N GLN A 102 -6.04 -7.62 5.22
CA GLN A 102 -5.10 -6.86 6.05
C GLN A 102 -5.51 -5.38 6.12
N LYS A 103 -5.41 -4.78 7.30
CA LYS A 103 -5.71 -3.36 7.48
C LYS A 103 -4.49 -2.52 7.12
N ALA A 104 -4.67 -1.37 6.50
CA ALA A 104 -3.56 -0.43 6.29
C ALA A 104 -2.94 0.05 7.62
N ALA A 105 -3.65 -0.06 8.74
CA ALA A 105 -3.10 0.17 10.07
C ALA A 105 -1.88 -0.72 10.39
N MET A 106 -1.70 -1.86 9.70
CA MET A 106 -0.50 -2.71 9.81
C MET A 106 0.77 -2.02 9.31
N ILE A 107 0.64 -0.97 8.48
CA ILE A 107 1.75 -0.18 7.96
C ILE A 107 2.24 0.83 9.01
N ASN A 108 1.34 1.26 9.90
CA ASN A 108 1.68 2.23 10.91
C ASN A 108 2.58 1.59 11.97
N ARG A 109 3.58 2.36 12.40
CA ARG A 109 4.43 1.96 13.50
C ARG A 109 3.59 1.94 14.80
N PRO A 110 3.82 1.00 15.73
CA PRO A 110 3.20 1.03 17.05
C PRO A 110 3.45 2.37 17.75
N ILE A 111 2.49 2.85 18.54
CA ILE A 111 2.58 4.17 19.17
C ILE A 111 3.77 4.26 20.13
N GLU A 112 4.16 3.13 20.73
CA GLU A 112 5.30 3.03 21.64
C GLU A 112 6.65 3.17 20.92
N GLU A 113 6.68 2.97 19.60
CA GLU A 113 7.85 3.06 18.75
C GLU A 113 7.83 4.32 17.85
N ASP A 114 6.73 5.08 17.85
CA ASP A 114 6.60 6.31 17.07
C ASP A 114 7.26 7.48 17.80
N LEU A 115 8.23 8.13 17.14
CA LEU A 115 8.98 9.25 17.70
C LEU A 115 8.39 10.61 17.33
N PHE A 116 7.33 10.63 16.51
CA PHE A 116 6.76 11.84 15.93
C PHE A 116 5.34 12.16 16.42
N LEU A 117 4.76 11.28 17.24
CA LEU A 117 3.42 11.42 17.84
C LEU A 117 3.49 11.50 19.37
#